data_AF-A0A9D7NIM5-F1
#
_entry.id   AF-A0A9D7NIM5-F1
#
_cell.length_a   1.000
_cell.length_b   1.000
_cell.length_c   1.000
_cell.angle_alpha   90.00
_cell.angle_beta   90.00
_cell.angle_gamma   90.00
#
_symmetry.space_group_name_H-M   'P 1'
#
loop_
_entity.id
_entity.type
_entity.pdbx_description
1 polymer ?
#
loop_
_entity_poly.entity_id
_entity_poly.type
_entity_poly.pdbx_seq_one_letter_code
_entity_poly.pdbx_strand_id
1 'polypeptide(L)'
;MEGSGTWALADSLSVFNTIYFNQGDFNTANQQVFAHNFLSRESRIRKLTLGGSLWTMRNREPQNYNVLDWNINPINLSLDAGNSTIDFSNQYGYMTANPTGPELKYNVVLFSGGDGTLNNSFRQKQSFDTVSCVTSLWNYGANSSNVVIMKNVNYTFQISAQDTFTLGALIVPDLCTGMVELRSSANGGHAFLKTTQSITVQRVMIQDINRIGLGTATANNSIDLGNNLGWTIVEATGRDLYWVGRGGNGDWFDPVNWSLSSGGPGGECIPYC
;
A
#
# COMPACT_ATOMS: atom_id res chain seq x y z
N MET A 1 -10.47 -5.15 -25.90
CA MET A 1 -9.94 -6.37 -26.54
C MET A 1 -10.98 -7.46 -26.37
N GLU A 2 -11.55 -7.87 -27.50
CA GLU A 2 -12.65 -8.82 -27.65
C GLU A 2 -12.26 -9.72 -28.83
N GLY A 3 -12.15 -11.03 -28.63
CA GLY A 3 -11.70 -12.00 -29.64
C GLY A 3 -10.56 -12.89 -29.17
N SER A 4 -10.27 -13.97 -29.90
CA SER A 4 -9.22 -14.95 -29.58
C SER A 4 -7.83 -14.59 -30.13
N GLY A 5 -7.67 -13.38 -30.67
CA GLY A 5 -6.42 -12.93 -31.29
C GLY A 5 -5.35 -12.52 -30.28
N THR A 6 -4.20 -12.12 -30.83
CA THR A 6 -3.07 -11.57 -30.06
C THR A 6 -2.91 -10.09 -30.41
N TRP A 7 -2.81 -9.24 -29.39
CA TRP A 7 -2.50 -7.82 -29.49
C TRP A 7 -1.19 -7.55 -28.77
N ALA A 8 -0.20 -7.07 -29.51
CA ALA A 8 1.07 -6.60 -28.95
C ALA A 8 1.23 -5.10 -29.24
N LEU A 9 1.65 -4.33 -28.24
CA LEU A 9 1.94 -2.91 -28.43
C LEU A 9 3.25 -2.73 -29.20
N ALA A 10 3.25 -1.81 -30.16
CA ALA A 10 4.47 -1.39 -30.86
C ALA A 10 5.10 -0.13 -30.25
N ASP A 11 4.30 0.66 -29.53
CA ASP A 11 4.67 1.89 -28.83
C ASP A 11 3.71 2.10 -27.65
N SER A 12 3.88 3.17 -26.88
CA SER A 12 3.02 3.55 -25.77
C SER A 12 1.53 3.58 -26.13
N LEU A 13 0.70 3.06 -25.23
CA LEU A 13 -0.76 3.09 -25.35
C LEU A 13 -1.33 4.12 -24.39
N SER A 14 -2.14 5.04 -24.91
CA SER A 14 -2.84 6.03 -24.11
C SER A 14 -4.36 5.91 -24.31
N VAL A 15 -5.04 5.34 -23.33
CA VAL A 15 -6.50 5.25 -23.30
C VAL A 15 -7.05 6.30 -22.35
N PHE A 16 -8.02 7.08 -22.83
CA PHE A 16 -8.57 8.19 -22.05
C PHE A 16 -9.28 7.73 -20.77
N ASN A 17 -10.02 6.63 -20.88
CA ASN A 17 -10.84 6.10 -19.79
C ASN A 17 -10.46 4.64 -19.50
N THR A 18 -11.28 3.68 -19.95
CA THR A 18 -11.13 2.28 -19.55
C THR A 18 -10.55 1.41 -20.65
N ILE A 19 -9.58 0.58 -20.30
CA ILE A 19 -9.18 -0.58 -21.10
C ILE A 19 -10.04 -1.78 -20.66
N TYR A 20 -10.83 -2.32 -21.59
CA TYR A 20 -11.54 -3.58 -21.38
C TYR A 20 -10.75 -4.73 -22.00
N PHE A 21 -10.42 -5.74 -21.20
CA PHE A 21 -9.74 -6.97 -21.64
C PHE A 21 -10.62 -8.19 -21.38
N ASN A 22 -11.39 -8.57 -22.39
CA ASN A 22 -12.47 -9.54 -22.24
C ASN A 22 -12.11 -10.92 -22.83
N GLN A 23 -11.18 -11.00 -23.77
CA GLN A 23 -10.69 -12.26 -24.36
C GLN A 23 -9.35 -12.06 -25.10
N GLY A 24 -8.59 -13.15 -25.27
CA GLY A 24 -7.42 -13.27 -26.14
C GLY A 24 -6.11 -12.89 -25.45
N ASP A 25 -5.08 -12.56 -26.22
CA ASP A 25 -3.72 -12.39 -25.70
C ASP A 25 -3.29 -10.91 -25.81
N PHE A 26 -3.14 -10.21 -24.70
CA PHE A 26 -2.62 -8.84 -24.67
C PHE A 26 -1.20 -8.79 -24.12
N ASN A 27 -0.27 -8.32 -24.93
CA ASN A 27 1.13 -8.14 -24.58
C ASN A 27 1.51 -6.65 -24.69
N THR A 28 1.94 -6.07 -23.58
CA THR A 28 2.39 -4.67 -23.55
C THR A 28 3.74 -4.47 -24.24
N ALA A 29 4.50 -5.54 -24.51
CA ALA A 29 5.83 -5.50 -25.12
C ALA A 29 6.78 -4.48 -24.45
N ASN A 30 6.69 -4.36 -23.11
CA ASN A 30 7.44 -3.42 -22.28
C ASN A 30 7.12 -1.93 -22.53
N GLN A 31 6.08 -1.62 -23.31
CA GLN A 31 5.66 -0.25 -23.59
C GLN A 31 4.88 0.36 -22.42
N GLN A 32 4.88 1.69 -22.34
CA GLN A 32 4.10 2.41 -21.34
C GLN A 32 2.60 2.33 -21.67
N VAL A 33 1.78 2.23 -20.62
CA VAL A 33 0.33 2.25 -20.75
C VAL A 33 -0.27 3.30 -19.82
N PHE A 34 -1.09 4.18 -20.36
CA PHE A 34 -1.89 5.13 -19.61
C PHE A 34 -3.36 4.76 -19.74
N ALA A 35 -4.06 4.63 -18.62
CA ALA A 35 -5.50 4.39 -18.58
C ALA A 35 -6.08 4.95 -17.28
N HIS A 36 -7.38 5.23 -17.26
CA HIS A 36 -8.11 5.49 -16.01
C HIS A 36 -8.42 4.17 -15.29
N ASN A 37 -8.92 3.17 -16.03
CA ASN A 37 -9.24 1.85 -15.51
C ASN A 37 -8.69 0.73 -16.40
N PHE A 38 -8.36 -0.41 -15.79
CA PHE A 38 -8.10 -1.67 -16.49
C PHE A 38 -9.07 -2.73 -15.98
N LEU A 39 -10.01 -3.14 -16.82
CA LEU A 39 -11.09 -4.06 -16.44
C LEU A 39 -10.97 -5.35 -17.25
N SER A 40 -10.65 -6.44 -16.57
CA SER A 40 -10.56 -7.79 -17.10
C SER A 40 -11.47 -8.70 -16.28
N ARG A 41 -12.79 -8.56 -16.46
CA ARG A 41 -13.81 -9.13 -15.55
C ARG A 41 -14.52 -10.38 -16.07
N GLU A 42 -14.41 -10.64 -17.36
CA GLU A 42 -14.99 -11.83 -18.00
C GLU A 42 -14.29 -13.11 -17.54
N SER A 43 -14.88 -14.28 -17.77
CA SER A 43 -14.26 -15.58 -17.48
C SER A 43 -13.73 -16.29 -18.74
N ARG A 44 -13.62 -15.57 -19.87
CA ARG A 44 -13.09 -16.11 -21.13
C ARG A 44 -11.57 -16.29 -21.05
N ILE A 45 -11.02 -17.07 -21.98
CA ILE A 45 -9.58 -17.31 -22.11
C ILE A 45 -8.88 -15.99 -22.42
N ARG A 46 -7.97 -15.62 -21.53
CA ARG A 46 -7.22 -14.37 -21.55
C ARG A 46 -5.77 -14.62 -21.18
N LYS A 47 -4.84 -13.99 -21.87
CA LYS A 47 -3.43 -13.92 -21.49
C LYS A 47 -2.99 -12.48 -21.41
N LEU A 48 -2.50 -12.05 -20.25
CA LEU A 48 -1.98 -10.71 -20.02
C LEU A 48 -0.48 -10.78 -19.76
N THR A 49 0.32 -10.21 -20.66
CA THR A 49 1.78 -10.11 -20.51
C THR A 49 2.19 -8.65 -20.35
N LEU A 50 2.64 -8.31 -19.14
CA LEU A 50 3.06 -6.95 -18.79
C LEU A 50 4.57 -6.72 -19.00
N GLY A 51 5.40 -7.77 -19.02
CA GLY A 51 6.85 -7.61 -19.17
C GLY A 51 7.41 -6.58 -18.19
N GLY A 52 8.20 -5.63 -18.67
CA GLY A 52 8.72 -4.47 -17.92
C GLY A 52 7.96 -3.17 -18.15
N SER A 53 6.68 -3.25 -18.53
CA SER A 53 5.85 -2.05 -18.76
C SER A 53 5.64 -1.22 -17.50
N LEU A 54 5.51 0.09 -17.69
CA LEU A 54 4.98 1.02 -16.71
C LEU A 54 3.52 1.33 -17.07
N TRP A 55 2.61 0.96 -16.17
CA TRP A 55 1.21 1.33 -16.22
C TRP A 55 0.98 2.52 -15.31
N THR A 56 0.62 3.66 -15.88
CA THR A 56 0.21 4.84 -15.12
C THR A 56 -1.31 4.94 -15.17
N MET A 57 -1.93 4.47 -14.10
CA MET A 57 -3.36 4.62 -13.86
C MET A 57 -3.63 6.07 -13.45
N ARG A 58 -4.39 6.79 -14.28
CA ARG A 58 -4.68 8.21 -14.06
C ARG A 58 -5.99 8.67 -14.67
N ASN A 59 -6.64 9.62 -13.99
CA ASN A 59 -7.72 10.42 -14.57
C ASN A 59 -7.12 11.64 -15.28
N ARG A 60 -7.50 11.88 -16.53
CA ARG A 60 -7.13 13.09 -17.28
C ARG A 60 -8.17 14.21 -17.16
N GLU A 61 -9.30 13.96 -16.50
CA GLU A 61 -10.33 14.94 -16.20
C GLU A 61 -10.18 15.44 -14.75
N PRO A 62 -9.68 16.67 -14.52
CA PRO A 62 -9.36 17.19 -13.18
C PRO A 62 -10.58 17.38 -12.26
N GLN A 63 -11.79 17.39 -12.83
CA GLN A 63 -13.04 17.65 -12.10
C GLN A 63 -13.56 16.42 -11.35
N ASN A 64 -12.95 15.25 -11.53
CA ASN A 64 -13.44 13.98 -11.00
C ASN A 64 -12.36 13.30 -10.15
N TYR A 65 -12.56 13.25 -8.84
CA TYR A 65 -11.78 12.44 -7.88
C TYR A 65 -12.09 10.94 -8.03
N ASN A 66 -12.24 10.47 -9.27
CA ASN A 66 -12.71 9.14 -9.58
C ASN A 66 -11.68 8.10 -9.17
N VAL A 67 -12.20 7.05 -8.55
CA VAL A 67 -11.51 5.80 -8.28
C VAL A 67 -10.85 5.27 -9.56
N LEU A 68 -9.57 4.94 -9.46
CA LEU A 68 -8.82 4.18 -10.45
C LEU A 68 -8.95 2.69 -10.11
N ASP A 69 -9.49 1.88 -11.01
CA ASP A 69 -9.71 0.45 -10.75
C ASP A 69 -8.87 -0.43 -11.70
N TRP A 70 -8.05 -1.28 -11.10
CA TRP A 70 -7.44 -2.44 -11.74
C TRP A 70 -8.22 -3.68 -11.28
N ASN A 71 -9.09 -4.20 -12.14
CA ASN A 71 -10.07 -5.20 -11.78
C ASN A 71 -9.89 -6.48 -12.57
N ILE A 72 -9.45 -7.54 -11.88
CA ILE A 72 -9.11 -8.82 -12.50
C ILE A 72 -10.00 -9.94 -11.97
N ASN A 73 -10.67 -10.58 -12.92
CA ASN A 73 -11.19 -11.93 -12.79
C ASN A 73 -10.08 -12.93 -13.14
N PRO A 74 -9.64 -13.79 -12.20
CA PRO A 74 -8.55 -14.73 -12.44
C PRO A 74 -8.97 -15.96 -13.27
N ILE A 75 -10.27 -16.22 -13.45
CA ILE A 75 -10.75 -17.41 -14.17
C ILE A 75 -10.30 -17.35 -15.63
N ASN A 76 -9.65 -18.43 -16.09
CA ASN A 76 -9.10 -18.56 -17.44
C ASN A 76 -8.14 -17.43 -17.85
N LEU A 77 -7.51 -16.79 -16.86
CA LEU A 77 -6.47 -15.79 -17.07
C LEU A 77 -5.09 -16.40 -16.86
N SER A 78 -4.21 -16.26 -17.84
CA SER A 78 -2.76 -16.38 -17.66
C SER A 78 -2.17 -14.98 -17.49
N LEU A 79 -1.67 -14.68 -16.29
CA LEU A 79 -0.99 -13.42 -15.99
C LEU A 79 0.52 -13.64 -15.94
N ASP A 80 1.25 -12.92 -16.78
CA ASP A 80 2.70 -12.73 -16.69
C ASP A 80 2.98 -11.26 -16.42
N ALA A 81 3.16 -10.92 -15.14
CA ALA A 81 3.45 -9.55 -14.73
C ALA A 81 4.91 -9.12 -14.97
N GLY A 82 5.81 -10.04 -15.37
CA GLY A 82 7.22 -9.76 -15.57
C GLY A 82 7.84 -8.93 -14.43
N ASN A 83 8.55 -7.87 -14.80
CA ASN A 83 9.08 -6.85 -13.90
C ASN A 83 8.32 -5.52 -13.98
N SER A 84 7.02 -5.56 -14.33
CA SER A 84 6.18 -4.37 -14.52
C SER A 84 5.99 -3.52 -13.26
N THR A 85 5.57 -2.29 -13.47
CA THR A 85 5.09 -1.39 -12.42
C THR A 85 3.69 -0.91 -12.77
N ILE A 86 2.75 -1.05 -11.82
CA ILE A 86 1.40 -0.47 -11.89
C ILE A 86 1.33 0.67 -10.89
N ASP A 87 1.14 1.89 -11.37
CA ASP A 87 1.15 3.11 -10.59
C ASP A 87 -0.20 3.83 -10.64
N PHE A 88 -0.87 3.89 -9.49
CA PHE A 88 -2.08 4.67 -9.26
C PHE A 88 -1.71 6.09 -8.85
N SER A 89 -1.77 6.99 -9.83
CA SER A 89 -1.26 8.38 -9.71
C SER A 89 -2.32 9.42 -9.34
N ASN A 90 -3.57 9.02 -9.08
CA ASN A 90 -4.60 9.87 -8.48
C ASN A 90 -4.93 9.41 -7.05
N GLN A 91 -5.81 10.17 -6.38
CA GLN A 91 -6.10 10.04 -4.95
C GLN A 91 -6.58 8.66 -4.50
N TYR A 92 -7.29 7.91 -5.34
CA TYR A 92 -7.93 6.66 -4.93
C TYR A 92 -7.61 5.54 -5.92
N GLY A 93 -6.67 4.65 -5.56
CA GLY A 93 -6.32 3.47 -6.35
C GLY A 93 -6.89 2.18 -5.77
N TYR A 94 -7.54 1.38 -6.60
CA TYR A 94 -8.13 0.11 -6.22
C TYR A 94 -7.54 -1.01 -7.06
N MET A 95 -7.04 -2.03 -6.37
CA MET A 95 -6.61 -3.27 -6.99
C MET A 95 -7.51 -4.40 -6.55
N THR A 96 -8.41 -4.76 -7.46
CA THR A 96 -9.56 -5.61 -7.20
C THR A 96 -9.35 -6.99 -7.81
N ALA A 97 -9.50 -8.03 -6.99
CA ALA A 97 -9.44 -9.42 -7.43
C ALA A 97 -10.72 -10.18 -7.04
N ASN A 98 -11.49 -10.61 -8.04
CA ASN A 98 -12.69 -11.43 -7.84
C ASN A 98 -13.11 -12.19 -9.11
N PRO A 99 -13.70 -13.39 -9.00
CA PRO A 99 -13.81 -14.24 -7.82
C PRO A 99 -12.49 -14.98 -7.54
N THR A 100 -12.51 -16.05 -6.74
CA THR A 100 -11.36 -16.92 -6.49
C THR A 100 -10.98 -17.74 -7.74
N GLY A 101 -9.68 -17.94 -8.00
CA GLY A 101 -9.15 -18.67 -9.16
C GLY A 101 -7.62 -18.86 -9.10
N PRO A 102 -6.94 -19.06 -10.25
CA PRO A 102 -5.47 -19.11 -10.32
C PRO A 102 -4.80 -17.88 -9.69
N GLU A 103 -3.67 -18.07 -9.01
CA GLU A 103 -2.97 -16.99 -8.29
C GLU A 103 -2.64 -15.81 -9.21
N LEU A 104 -2.92 -14.59 -8.72
CA LEU A 104 -2.51 -13.34 -9.36
C LEU A 104 -1.20 -12.87 -8.74
N LYS A 105 -0.12 -12.92 -9.52
CA LYS A 105 1.20 -12.44 -9.11
C LYS A 105 1.53 -11.16 -9.86
N TYR A 106 1.84 -10.10 -9.12
CA TYR A 106 2.32 -8.85 -9.67
C TYR A 106 3.71 -8.52 -9.15
N ASN A 107 4.43 -7.66 -9.86
CA ASN A 107 5.72 -7.17 -9.42
C ASN A 107 5.53 -5.93 -8.52
N VAL A 108 5.69 -4.72 -9.06
CA VAL A 108 5.59 -3.48 -8.28
C VAL A 108 4.23 -2.82 -8.45
N VAL A 109 3.60 -2.45 -7.35
CA VAL A 109 2.35 -1.68 -7.30
C VAL A 109 2.54 -0.45 -6.43
N LEU A 110 2.27 0.71 -7.01
CA LEU A 110 2.45 2.01 -6.36
C LEU A 110 1.09 2.71 -6.27
N PHE A 111 0.76 3.21 -5.10
CA PHE A 111 -0.28 4.20 -4.88
C PHE A 111 0.43 5.54 -4.64
N SER A 112 0.86 6.18 -5.73
CA SER A 112 1.65 7.42 -5.70
C SER A 112 0.80 8.68 -5.60
N GLY A 113 -0.46 8.61 -6.03
CA GLY A 113 -1.38 9.75 -6.02
C GLY A 113 -2.19 9.92 -4.73
N GLY A 114 -2.20 8.90 -3.86
CA GLY A 114 -2.98 8.92 -2.64
C GLY A 114 -3.19 7.52 -2.10
N ASP A 115 -4.43 7.26 -1.68
CA ASP A 115 -4.76 6.07 -0.92
C ASP A 115 -4.82 4.83 -1.82
N GLY A 116 -4.38 3.71 -1.25
CA GLY A 116 -4.40 2.42 -1.89
C GLY A 116 -5.41 1.47 -1.26
N THR A 117 -6.18 0.79 -2.08
CA THR A 117 -7.06 -0.30 -1.64
C THR A 117 -6.69 -1.59 -2.35
N LEU A 118 -6.29 -2.60 -1.58
CA LEU A 118 -6.16 -3.98 -2.03
C LEU A 118 -7.47 -4.70 -1.76
N ASN A 119 -8.39 -4.65 -2.73
CA ASN A 119 -9.76 -5.15 -2.60
C ASN A 119 -9.85 -6.63 -3.01
N ASN A 120 -9.76 -7.52 -2.02
CA ASN A 120 -9.76 -8.95 -2.24
C ASN A 120 -10.69 -9.69 -1.27
N SER A 121 -11.93 -9.21 -1.11
CA SER A 121 -12.92 -9.81 -0.20
C SER A 121 -13.25 -11.28 -0.48
N PHE A 122 -12.96 -11.78 -1.69
CA PHE A 122 -13.09 -13.19 -2.06
C PHE A 122 -11.92 -14.06 -1.58
N ARG A 123 -10.94 -13.48 -0.88
CA ARG A 123 -9.74 -14.14 -0.37
C ARG A 123 -9.00 -14.91 -1.47
N GLN A 124 -8.97 -14.34 -2.67
CA GLN A 124 -8.22 -14.84 -3.81
C GLN A 124 -6.72 -14.82 -3.47
N LYS A 125 -5.94 -15.77 -4.00
CA LYS A 125 -4.49 -15.70 -3.87
C LYS A 125 -3.96 -14.57 -4.75
N GLN A 126 -3.60 -13.45 -4.12
CA GLN A 126 -3.03 -12.28 -4.77
C GLN A 126 -1.75 -11.87 -4.05
N SER A 127 -0.65 -11.83 -4.81
CA SER A 127 0.69 -11.56 -4.30
C SER A 127 1.41 -10.47 -5.10
N PHE A 128 2.23 -9.71 -4.39
CA PHE A 128 3.04 -8.61 -4.91
C PHE A 128 4.50 -8.83 -4.58
N ASP A 129 5.41 -8.39 -5.42
CA ASP A 129 6.77 -8.18 -4.95
C ASP A 129 6.79 -6.98 -4.00
N THR A 130 6.39 -5.81 -4.50
CA THR A 130 6.41 -4.57 -3.72
C THR A 130 5.09 -3.83 -3.81
N VAL A 131 4.55 -3.40 -2.66
CA VAL A 131 3.46 -2.43 -2.57
C VAL A 131 3.97 -1.17 -1.88
N SER A 132 3.72 0.00 -2.46
CA SER A 132 4.00 1.28 -1.81
C SER A 132 2.80 2.21 -1.83
N CYS A 133 2.58 2.97 -0.75
CA CYS A 133 1.51 3.94 -0.65
C CYS A 133 2.00 5.25 -0.03
N VAL A 134 1.56 6.38 -0.59
CA VAL A 134 1.88 7.72 -0.08
C VAL A 134 0.97 8.18 1.05
N THR A 135 -0.23 7.61 1.17
CA THR A 135 -1.17 7.92 2.24
C THR A 135 -1.65 6.61 2.91
N SER A 136 -2.96 6.35 2.99
CA SER A 136 -3.49 5.17 3.67
C SER A 136 -3.58 3.97 2.73
N LEU A 137 -3.20 2.80 3.25
CA LEU A 137 -3.32 1.51 2.57
C LEU A 137 -4.39 0.66 3.27
N TRP A 138 -5.46 0.34 2.57
CA TRP A 138 -6.53 -0.54 3.05
C TRP A 138 -6.42 -1.91 2.41
N ASN A 139 -6.35 -2.95 3.25
CA ASN A 139 -6.38 -4.33 2.83
C ASN A 139 -7.71 -5.00 3.17
N TYR A 140 -8.36 -5.58 2.16
CA TYR A 140 -9.51 -6.46 2.31
C TYR A 140 -9.15 -7.86 1.84
N GLY A 141 -9.44 -8.86 2.67
CA GLY A 141 -9.14 -10.27 2.41
C GLY A 141 -7.66 -10.62 2.48
N ALA A 142 -7.27 -11.68 1.76
CA ALA A 142 -5.96 -12.31 1.86
C ALA A 142 -5.01 -11.85 0.76
N ASN A 143 -4.18 -10.84 1.04
CA ASN A 143 -3.12 -10.37 0.14
C ASN A 143 -1.74 -10.65 0.74
N SER A 144 -0.73 -10.75 -0.12
CA SER A 144 0.66 -10.85 0.31
C SER A 144 1.59 -9.93 -0.47
N SER A 145 2.66 -9.45 0.15
CA SER A 145 3.71 -8.70 -0.53
C SER A 145 5.09 -9.03 0.04
N ASN A 146 6.14 -9.13 -0.77
CA ASN A 146 7.49 -9.25 -0.20
C ASN A 146 7.85 -8.00 0.60
N VAL A 147 7.55 -6.81 0.07
CA VAL A 147 7.86 -5.52 0.69
C VAL A 147 6.65 -4.57 0.67
N VAL A 148 6.23 -4.09 1.83
CA VAL A 148 5.28 -2.98 1.96
C VAL A 148 6.02 -1.71 2.36
N ILE A 149 5.78 -0.60 1.66
CA ILE A 149 6.42 0.69 1.91
C ILE A 149 5.35 1.78 2.12
N MET A 150 5.21 2.24 3.35
CA MET A 150 4.47 3.46 3.68
C MET A 150 5.42 4.64 3.53
N LYS A 151 5.10 5.62 2.67
CA LYS A 151 6.03 6.71 2.32
C LYS A 151 5.95 7.93 3.23
N ASN A 152 4.79 8.15 3.87
CA ASN A 152 4.55 9.29 4.74
C ASN A 152 3.99 8.84 6.10
N VAL A 153 4.02 9.76 7.07
CA VAL A 153 3.49 9.58 8.42
C VAL A 153 2.07 10.16 8.54
N ASN A 154 1.38 9.89 9.65
CA ASN A 154 0.00 10.29 9.93
C ASN A 154 -1.04 9.63 9.02
N TYR A 155 -0.67 8.49 8.43
CA TYR A 155 -1.54 7.65 7.62
C TYR A 155 -1.57 6.22 8.15
N THR A 156 -2.54 5.47 7.66
CA THR A 156 -2.89 4.17 8.20
C THR A 156 -2.56 3.05 7.21
N PHE A 157 -1.91 1.99 7.69
CA PHE A 157 -2.00 0.68 7.06
C PHE A 157 -3.06 -0.15 7.81
N GLN A 158 -4.24 -0.25 7.22
CA GLN A 158 -5.38 -0.95 7.81
C GLN A 158 -5.58 -2.32 7.18
N ILE A 159 -5.77 -3.34 8.01
CA ILE A 159 -6.17 -4.68 7.58
C ILE A 159 -7.60 -4.92 8.06
N SER A 160 -8.48 -5.37 7.17
CA SER A 160 -9.85 -5.72 7.52
C SER A 160 -9.88 -6.77 8.65
N ALA A 161 -10.81 -6.61 9.59
CA ALA A 161 -10.90 -7.48 10.76
C ALA A 161 -11.00 -8.95 10.35
N GLN A 162 -10.27 -9.82 11.06
CA GLN A 162 -10.17 -11.26 10.76
C GLN A 162 -9.55 -11.63 9.41
N ASP A 163 -9.07 -10.66 8.63
CA ASP A 163 -8.27 -10.93 7.44
C ASP A 163 -6.79 -11.02 7.78
N THR A 164 -6.01 -11.60 6.86
CA THR A 164 -4.57 -11.77 7.00
C THR A 164 -3.85 -11.08 5.87
N PHE A 165 -2.94 -10.16 6.19
CA PHE A 165 -1.94 -9.66 5.25
C PHE A 165 -0.60 -10.36 5.50
N THR A 166 0.02 -10.92 4.48
CA THR A 166 1.33 -11.57 4.61
C THR A 166 2.44 -10.67 4.06
N LEU A 167 3.53 -10.46 4.81
CA LEU A 167 4.67 -9.69 4.33
C LEU A 167 6.05 -10.22 4.72
N GLY A 168 7.07 -9.87 3.94
CA GLY A 168 8.48 -10.09 4.27
C GLY A 168 9.15 -8.90 4.95
N ALA A 169 8.85 -7.69 4.49
CA ALA A 169 9.33 -6.45 5.06
C ALA A 169 8.23 -5.40 5.12
N LEU A 170 8.25 -4.59 6.18
CA LEU A 170 7.43 -3.40 6.33
C LEU A 170 8.39 -2.22 6.53
N ILE A 171 8.40 -1.29 5.59
CA ILE A 171 9.21 -0.08 5.61
C ILE A 171 8.27 1.09 5.90
N VAL A 172 8.54 1.80 6.99
CA VAL A 172 7.81 2.99 7.44
C VAL A 172 8.78 4.15 7.61
N PRO A 173 8.35 5.42 7.46
CA PRO A 173 9.23 6.56 7.64
C PRO A 173 9.60 6.76 9.12
N ASP A 174 10.87 7.04 9.37
CA ASP A 174 11.39 7.39 10.70
C ASP A 174 11.42 8.92 10.87
N LEU A 175 10.24 9.53 10.97
CA LEU A 175 10.12 10.99 11.04
C LEU A 175 9.62 11.45 12.40
N CYS A 176 10.10 12.61 12.84
CA CYS A 176 9.66 13.26 14.07
C CYS A 176 8.27 13.92 13.98
N THR A 177 7.69 13.99 12.79
CA THR A 177 6.47 14.77 12.49
C THR A 177 5.19 13.94 12.53
N GLY A 178 5.28 12.65 12.90
CA GLY A 178 4.15 11.75 12.94
C GLY A 178 4.56 10.29 12.97
N MET A 179 3.56 9.40 13.05
CA MET A 179 3.73 7.95 13.00
C MET A 179 2.82 7.34 11.96
N VAL A 180 3.18 6.15 11.45
CA VAL A 180 2.23 5.32 10.69
C VAL A 180 1.41 4.50 11.66
N GLU A 181 0.09 4.45 11.46
CA GLU A 181 -0.81 3.61 12.24
C GLU A 181 -1.00 2.25 11.57
N LEU A 182 -0.74 1.16 12.29
CA LEU A 182 -1.11 -0.20 11.91
C LEU A 182 -2.37 -0.59 12.67
N ARG A 183 -3.47 -0.86 11.98
CA ARG A 183 -4.73 -1.19 12.67
C ARG A 183 -5.65 -2.15 11.97
N SER A 184 -6.54 -2.74 12.75
CA SER A 184 -7.73 -3.41 12.24
C SER A 184 -8.77 -2.41 11.74
N SER A 185 -9.69 -2.87 10.87
CA SER A 185 -10.87 -2.09 10.48
C SER A 185 -11.97 -2.06 11.55
N ALA A 186 -11.92 -2.92 12.57
CA ALA A 186 -12.92 -3.00 13.63
C ALA A 186 -12.29 -2.71 14.99
N ASN A 187 -12.77 -1.67 15.68
CA ASN A 187 -12.28 -1.30 17.00
C ASN A 187 -12.54 -2.44 18.02
N GLY A 188 -11.49 -2.92 18.69
CA GLY A 188 -11.54 -4.06 19.61
C GLY A 188 -11.62 -5.42 18.92
N GLY A 189 -11.62 -5.47 17.59
CA GLY A 189 -11.56 -6.69 16.79
C GLY A 189 -10.23 -6.78 16.06
N HIS A 190 -9.51 -7.89 16.16
CA HIS A 190 -8.16 -7.97 15.59
C HIS A 190 -8.11 -8.35 14.10
N ALA A 191 -7.06 -7.90 13.44
CA ALA A 191 -6.61 -8.40 12.13
C ALA A 191 -5.25 -9.11 12.26
N PHE A 192 -4.84 -9.86 11.24
CA PHE A 192 -3.60 -10.63 11.28
C PHE A 192 -2.52 -10.07 10.34
N LEU A 193 -1.34 -9.78 10.90
CA LEU A 193 -0.13 -9.50 10.13
C LEU A 193 0.78 -10.72 10.16
N LYS A 194 0.88 -11.44 9.03
CA LYS A 194 1.71 -12.64 8.92
C LYS A 194 3.09 -12.30 8.37
N THR A 195 4.13 -12.41 9.19
CA THR A 195 5.51 -12.16 8.74
C THR A 195 6.14 -13.43 8.16
N THR A 196 6.92 -13.32 7.09
CA THR A 196 7.69 -14.44 6.51
C THR A 196 9.12 -14.52 7.05
N GLN A 197 9.56 -13.47 7.72
CA GLN A 197 10.85 -13.34 8.41
C GLN A 197 10.71 -12.32 9.54
N SER A 198 11.80 -12.07 10.29
CA SER A 198 11.76 -11.02 11.33
C SER A 198 11.60 -9.63 10.71
N ILE A 199 10.78 -8.79 11.34
CA ILE A 199 10.62 -7.37 10.98
C ILE A 199 10.97 -6.47 12.17
N THR A 200 11.53 -5.30 11.87
CA THR A 200 11.73 -4.23 12.84
C THR A 200 11.24 -2.94 12.24
N VAL A 201 10.32 -2.29 12.94
CA VAL A 201 9.79 -0.96 12.60
C VAL A 201 10.03 -0.01 13.76
N GLN A 202 9.89 1.27 13.50
CA GLN A 202 10.05 2.31 14.51
C GLN A 202 9.06 3.45 14.29
N ARG A 203 8.68 4.12 15.38
CA ARG A 203 7.71 5.23 15.36
C ARG A 203 6.42 4.86 14.64
N VAL A 204 5.83 3.75 15.07
CA VAL A 204 4.50 3.33 14.61
C VAL A 204 3.52 3.35 15.78
N MET A 205 2.26 3.56 15.47
CA MET A 205 1.16 3.28 16.38
C MET A 205 0.57 1.93 15.96
N ILE A 206 0.29 1.03 16.91
CA ILE A 206 -0.27 -0.28 16.60
C ILE A 206 -1.54 -0.47 17.42
N GLN A 207 -2.64 -0.85 16.78
CA GLN A 207 -3.91 -1.18 17.44
C GLN A 207 -4.54 -2.43 16.82
N ASP A 208 -5.04 -3.36 17.63
CA ASP A 208 -5.82 -4.49 17.13
C ASP A 208 -5.08 -5.37 16.07
N ILE A 209 -3.74 -5.43 16.09
CA ILE A 209 -2.96 -6.26 15.16
C ILE A 209 -2.33 -7.45 15.86
N ASN A 210 -2.82 -8.64 15.51
CA ASN A 210 -2.21 -9.90 15.92
C ASN A 210 -1.17 -10.33 14.89
N ARG A 211 0.09 -10.29 15.29
CA ARG A 211 1.18 -10.77 14.47
C ARG A 211 1.32 -12.29 14.58
N ILE A 212 1.42 -12.94 13.42
CA ILE A 212 1.64 -14.39 13.27
C ILE A 212 2.77 -14.66 12.26
N GLY A 213 3.13 -15.93 12.04
CA GLY A 213 4.14 -16.31 11.04
C GLY A 213 5.54 -16.54 11.63
N LEU A 214 6.56 -16.31 10.82
CA LEU A 214 7.97 -16.62 11.13
C LEU A 214 8.73 -15.41 11.68
N GLY A 215 9.82 -15.66 12.41
CA GLY A 215 10.70 -14.63 12.97
C GLY A 215 10.14 -13.92 14.19
N THR A 216 10.59 -12.69 14.47
CA THR A 216 10.03 -11.76 15.46
C THR A 216 9.47 -10.47 14.81
N ALA A 217 8.59 -9.75 15.50
CA ALA A 217 8.15 -8.42 15.07
C ALA A 217 8.40 -7.42 16.21
N THR A 218 9.31 -6.48 15.96
CA THR A 218 9.72 -5.48 16.97
C THR A 218 9.31 -4.09 16.49
N ALA A 219 8.69 -3.30 17.36
CA ALA A 219 8.32 -1.91 17.11
C ALA A 219 9.01 -1.02 18.15
N ASN A 220 10.03 -0.26 17.73
CA ASN A 220 10.80 0.60 18.63
C ASN A 220 10.27 2.03 18.66
N ASN A 221 10.38 2.73 19.79
CA ASN A 221 9.89 4.11 19.94
C ASN A 221 8.47 4.27 19.40
N SER A 222 7.61 3.30 19.71
CA SER A 222 6.28 3.11 19.12
C SER A 222 5.20 3.24 20.19
N ILE A 223 3.93 3.26 19.81
CA ILE A 223 2.80 3.39 20.74
C ILE A 223 1.91 2.15 20.62
N ASP A 224 1.69 1.44 21.73
CA ASP A 224 0.67 0.39 21.84
C ASP A 224 -0.70 1.01 22.16
N LEU A 225 -1.60 1.02 21.18
CA LEU A 225 -2.99 1.46 21.33
C LEU A 225 -3.93 0.32 21.75
N GLY A 226 -3.38 -0.84 22.09
CA GLY A 226 -4.09 -1.98 22.66
C GLY A 226 -4.39 -3.13 21.68
N ASN A 227 -4.66 -4.30 22.25
CA ASN A 227 -5.07 -5.53 21.56
C ASN A 227 -4.07 -6.02 20.48
N ASN A 228 -2.78 -5.89 20.76
CA ASN A 228 -1.71 -6.35 19.90
C ASN A 228 -1.08 -7.63 20.46
N LEU A 229 -1.14 -8.73 19.70
CA LEU A 229 -0.51 -10.00 20.07
C LEU A 229 0.70 -10.31 19.18
N GLY A 230 1.74 -10.93 19.72
CA GLY A 230 2.89 -11.41 18.95
C GLY A 230 3.91 -10.34 18.55
N TRP A 231 3.75 -9.11 19.06
CA TRP A 231 4.68 -8.00 18.91
C TRP A 231 5.55 -7.82 20.16
N THR A 232 6.79 -7.38 19.96
CA THR A 232 7.60 -6.74 20.99
C THR A 232 7.53 -5.23 20.73
N ILE A 233 6.69 -4.53 21.49
CA ILE A 233 6.55 -3.06 21.39
C ILE A 233 7.43 -2.43 22.47
N VAL A 234 8.44 -1.68 22.05
CA VAL A 234 9.24 -0.81 22.92
C VAL A 234 8.61 0.57 22.83
N GLU A 235 7.82 0.89 23.85
CA GLU A 235 7.08 2.15 23.97
C GLU A 235 7.99 3.37 23.79
N ALA A 236 7.46 4.39 23.10
CA ALA A 236 8.06 5.70 23.08
C ALA A 236 8.13 6.25 24.51
N THR A 237 9.32 6.58 24.98
CA THR A 237 9.47 7.15 26.31
C THR A 237 8.92 8.57 26.34
N GLY A 238 8.15 8.89 27.38
CA GLY A 238 7.79 10.28 27.68
C GLY A 238 9.05 11.12 27.87
N ARG A 239 9.07 12.32 27.28
CA ARG A 239 10.20 13.24 27.35
C ARG A 239 9.71 14.62 27.76
N ASP A 240 10.46 15.27 28.63
CA ASP A 240 10.27 16.69 28.91
C ASP A 240 10.80 17.49 27.72
N LEU A 241 9.91 18.25 27.08
CA LEU A 241 10.22 19.09 25.94
C LEU A 241 9.93 20.55 26.27
N TYR A 242 10.87 21.41 25.90
CA TYR A 242 10.80 22.85 26.10
C TYR A 242 10.65 23.54 24.74
N TRP A 243 9.66 24.42 24.66
CA TRP A 243 9.53 25.34 23.53
C TRP A 243 10.67 26.36 23.54
N VAL A 244 11.49 26.37 22.49
CA VAL A 244 12.63 27.29 22.34
C VAL A 244 12.43 28.34 21.24
N GLY A 245 11.37 28.23 20.43
CA GLY A 245 10.97 29.27 19.46
C GLY A 245 12.03 29.64 18.42
N ARG A 246 12.92 28.71 18.05
CA ARG A 246 14.04 28.97 17.12
C ARG A 246 13.67 28.79 15.65
N GLY A 247 12.57 28.10 15.35
CA GLY A 247 11.97 28.03 14.02
C GLY A 247 11.26 29.34 13.75
N GLY A 248 11.77 30.13 12.80
CA GLY A 248 11.40 31.53 12.57
C GLY A 248 9.92 31.82 12.28
N ASN A 249 9.07 30.80 12.18
CA ASN A 249 7.65 30.89 11.86
C ASN A 249 6.73 30.63 13.07
N GLY A 250 7.27 30.24 14.24
CA GLY A 250 6.47 29.91 15.42
C GLY A 250 5.57 28.67 15.28
N ASP A 251 5.86 27.80 14.31
CA ASP A 251 5.07 26.61 14.02
C ASP A 251 5.29 25.53 15.08
N TRP A 252 4.20 25.06 15.69
CA TRP A 252 4.23 23.98 16.69
C TRP A 252 4.83 22.69 16.14
N PHE A 253 4.61 22.42 14.85
CA PHE A 253 5.02 21.20 14.18
C PHE A 253 6.46 21.26 13.63
N ASP A 254 7.16 22.39 13.79
CA ASP A 254 8.55 22.54 13.42
C ASP A 254 9.47 22.01 14.55
N PRO A 255 10.22 20.91 14.33
CA PRO A 255 11.16 20.36 15.32
C PRO A 255 12.19 21.38 15.83
N VAL A 256 12.52 22.41 15.04
CA VAL A 256 13.46 23.47 15.42
C VAL A 256 12.95 24.27 16.63
N ASN A 257 11.64 24.23 16.93
CA ASN A 257 11.07 24.88 18.10
C ASN A 257 11.14 24.06 19.39
N TRP A 258 11.66 22.83 19.35
CA TRP A 258 11.65 21.91 20.49
C TRP A 258 13.05 21.53 20.97
N SER A 259 13.24 21.49 22.30
CA SER A 259 14.51 21.12 22.96
C SER A 259 14.29 20.25 24.21
N LEU A 260 15.28 19.44 24.59
CA LEU A 260 15.30 18.70 25.86
C LEU A 260 15.70 19.58 27.06
N SER A 261 15.99 20.85 26.84
CA SER A 261 16.34 21.79 27.92
C SER A 261 15.79 23.19 27.64
N SER A 262 15.39 23.90 28.69
CA SER A 262 14.91 25.28 28.57
C SER A 262 15.99 26.18 27.95
N GLY A 263 15.67 26.85 26.84
CA GLY A 263 16.60 27.70 26.08
C GLY A 263 17.67 26.94 25.27
N GLY A 264 17.63 25.60 25.26
CA GLY A 264 18.60 24.75 24.58
C GLY A 264 18.59 24.85 23.05
N PRO A 265 19.41 24.03 22.36
CA PRO A 265 19.34 23.91 20.91
C PRO A 265 17.98 23.31 20.50
N GLY A 266 17.43 23.81 19.40
CA GLY A 266 16.23 23.24 18.78
C GLY A 266 16.55 22.00 17.93
N GLY A 267 15.53 21.23 17.56
CA GLY A 267 15.66 20.07 16.68
C GLY A 267 15.14 18.75 17.26
N GLU A 268 14.54 18.79 18.46
CA GLU A 268 13.90 17.60 19.03
C GLU A 268 12.60 17.25 18.33
N CYS A 269 12.25 15.95 18.29
CA CYS A 269 10.92 15.57 17.83
C CYS A 269 9.84 16.23 18.68
N ILE A 270 8.75 16.65 18.03
CA ILE A 270 7.63 17.35 18.68
C ILE A 270 6.99 16.47 19.78
N PRO A 271 6.33 17.07 20.79
CA PRO A 271 5.50 16.32 21.72
C PRO A 271 4.38 15.60 20.96
N TYR A 272 4.22 14.30 21.23
CA TYR A 272 3.07 13.53 20.75
C TYR A 272 1.87 13.82 21.67
N CYS A 273 0.69 14.08 21.10
CA CYS A 273 -0.55 14.30 21.84
C CYS A 273 -1.21 13.00 22.27
#